data_AF-A0A2V9FWP1-F1
#
_entry.id   AF-A0A2V9FWP1-F1
#
_cell.length_a   1.000
_cell.length_b   1.000
_cell.length_c   1.000
_cell.angle_alpha   90.00
_cell.angle_beta   90.00
_cell.angle_gamma   90.00
#
_symmetry.space_group_name_H-M   'P 1'
#
loop_
_entity.id
_entity.type
_entity.pdbx_description
1 polymer ?
#
loop_
_entity_poly.entity_id
_entity_poly.type
_entity_poly.pdbx_seq_one_letter_code
_entity_poly.pdbx_strand_id
1 'polypeptide(L)'
;GEDYATIALLPNVTHDGSVLIMQGLQQEGTEAAGRFLADPENRRQLKAALGITSSRENSFESIWFEALIRSRTVAGAPNSTTLVAVRRID
;
A
#
# COMPACT_ATOMS: atom_id res chain seq x y z
N GLY A 1 4.85 4.70 -19.43
CA GLY A 1 5.43 3.39 -19.10
C GLY A 1 4.62 2.75 -17.98
N GLU A 2 4.76 1.44 -17.79
CA GLU A 2 4.24 0.76 -16.61
C GLU A 2 5.37 0.57 -15.60
N ASP A 3 5.07 0.85 -14.34
CA ASP A 3 5.98 0.65 -13.21
C ASP A 3 5.24 -0.02 -12.05
N TYR A 4 5.97 -0.63 -11.14
CA TYR A 4 5.44 -1.32 -9.97
C TYR A 4 6.12 -0.83 -8.69
N ALA A 5 5.35 -0.82 -7.62
CA ALA A 5 5.83 -0.49 -6.29
C ALA A 5 5.16 -1.37 -5.24
N THR A 6 5.87 -1.59 -4.13
CA THR A 6 5.38 -2.34 -2.98
C THR A 6 5.15 -1.40 -1.80
N ILE A 7 4.07 -1.67 -1.06
CA ILE A 7 3.78 -1.06 0.24
C ILE A 7 3.73 -2.20 1.26
N ALA A 8 4.54 -2.14 2.31
CA ALA A 8 4.53 -3.16 3.36
C ALA A 8 4.43 -2.52 4.75
N LEU A 9 3.56 -3.06 5.60
CA LEU A 9 3.51 -2.75 7.02
C LEU A 9 3.93 -4.00 7.79
N LEU A 10 5.05 -3.92 8.49
CA LEU A 10 5.70 -5.04 9.16
C LEU A 10 5.93 -4.71 10.65
N PRO A 11 6.00 -5.72 11.53
CA PRO A 11 6.45 -5.49 12.90
C PRO A 11 7.92 -5.07 12.89
N ASN A 12 8.32 -4.23 13.85
CA ASN A 12 9.74 -4.04 14.13
C ASN A 12 10.33 -5.27 14.83
N VAL A 13 11.67 -5.36 14.91
CA VAL A 13 12.37 -6.52 15.49
C VAL A 13 11.91 -6.82 16.93
N THR A 14 11.62 -5.78 17.71
CA THR A 14 11.18 -5.85 19.10
C THR A 14 9.67 -6.10 19.28
N HIS A 15 8.89 -6.14 18.19
CA HIS A 15 7.44 -6.32 18.18
C HIS A 15 6.64 -5.30 19.02
N ASP A 16 7.22 -4.14 19.30
CA ASP A 16 6.61 -3.03 20.06
C ASP A 16 6.32 -1.81 19.17
N GLY A 17 6.54 -1.95 17.86
CA GLY A 17 6.31 -0.91 16.87
C GLY A 17 6.06 -1.48 15.48
N SER A 18 5.86 -0.58 14.53
CA SER A 18 5.61 -0.92 13.13
C SER A 18 6.58 -0.20 12.21
N VAL A 19 6.90 -0.84 11.09
CA VAL A 19 7.72 -0.30 10.00
C VAL A 19 6.87 -0.26 8.75
N LEU A 20 6.69 0.94 8.20
CA LEU A 20 6.05 1.15 6.90
C LEU A 20 7.12 1.31 5.83
N ILE A 21 7.11 0.44 4.83
CA ILE A 21 8.03 0.46 3.69
C ILE A 21 7.24 0.82 2.44
N MET A 22 7.73 1.80 1.69
CA MET A 22 7.25 2.16 0.36
C MET A 22 8.42 2.09 -0.59
N GLN A 23 8.35 1.20 -1.57
CA GLN A 23 9.48 0.94 -2.47
C GLN A 23 8.97 0.82 -3.90
N GLY A 24 9.34 1.76 -4.76
CA GLY A 24 9.24 1.62 -6.21
C GLY A 24 10.50 1.01 -6.82
N LEU A 25 10.39 0.51 -8.05
CA LEU A 25 11.56 0.14 -8.85
C LEU A 25 12.40 1.38 -9.23
N GLN A 26 11.74 2.53 -9.35
CA GLN A 26 12.34 3.85 -9.59
C GLN A 26 11.77 4.88 -8.61
N GLN A 27 12.31 6.10 -8.62
CA GLN A 27 11.90 7.17 -7.71
C GLN A 27 10.40 7.49 -7.85
N GLU A 28 9.91 7.48 -9.10
CA GLU A 28 8.52 7.72 -9.47
C GLU A 28 7.58 6.66 -8.89
N GLY A 29 8.01 5.40 -8.81
CA GLY A 29 7.26 4.31 -8.18
C GLY A 29 7.13 4.50 -6.67
N THR A 30 8.19 4.94 -6.00
CA THR A 30 8.16 5.26 -4.56
C THR A 30 7.20 6.43 -4.28
N GLU A 31 7.24 7.46 -5.13
CA GLU A 31 6.28 8.58 -5.05
C GLU A 31 4.84 8.09 -5.28
N ALA A 32 4.62 7.22 -6.26
CA ALA A 32 3.32 6.63 -6.55
C ALA A 32 2.76 5.83 -5.36
N ALA A 33 3.60 5.10 -4.64
CA ALA A 33 3.21 4.40 -3.41
C ALA A 33 2.79 5.36 -2.29
N GLY A 34 3.54 6.45 -2.09
CA GLY A 34 3.15 7.50 -1.14
C GLY A 34 1.83 8.16 -1.50
N ARG A 35 1.64 8.53 -2.77
CA ARG A 35 0.38 9.11 -3.27
C ARG A 35 -0.79 8.14 -3.15
N PHE A 36 -0.57 6.84 -3.41
CA PHE A 36 -1.58 5.80 -3.24
C PHE A 36 -2.07 5.76 -1.78
N LEU A 37 -1.17 5.78 -0.79
CA LEU A 37 -1.56 5.79 0.62
C LEU A 37 -2.19 7.13 1.07
N ALA A 38 -1.80 8.26 0.48
CA ALA A 38 -2.38 9.55 0.79
C ALA A 38 -3.85 9.68 0.32
N ASP A 39 -4.22 8.95 -0.73
CA ASP A 39 -5.57 8.96 -1.29
C ASP A 39 -6.56 8.11 -0.43
N PRO A 40 -7.66 8.69 0.07
CA PRO A 40 -8.65 7.96 0.87
C PRO A 40 -9.33 6.78 0.16
N GLU A 41 -9.56 6.89 -1.15
CA GLU A 41 -10.17 5.85 -1.96
C GLU A 41 -9.26 4.64 -2.06
N ASN A 42 -7.99 4.88 -2.36
CA ASN A 42 -6.97 3.84 -2.45
C ASN A 42 -6.75 3.16 -1.09
N ARG A 43 -6.75 3.92 0.02
CA ARG A 43 -6.74 3.32 1.37
C ARG A 43 -7.96 2.44 1.62
N ARG A 44 -9.15 2.87 1.19
CA ARG A 44 -10.38 2.07 1.33
C ARG A 44 -10.27 0.77 0.54
N GLN A 45 -9.77 0.82 -0.70
CA GLN A 45 -9.54 -0.37 -1.52
C GLN A 45 -8.51 -1.32 -0.90
N LEU A 46 -7.41 -0.79 -0.38
CA LEU A 46 -6.40 -1.58 0.33
C LEU A 46 -6.98 -2.26 1.57
N LYS A 47 -7.69 -1.52 2.42
CA LYS A 47 -8.38 -2.09 3.60
C LYS A 47 -9.34 -3.21 3.20
N ALA A 48 -10.15 -2.98 2.16
CA ALA A 48 -11.10 -3.97 1.66
C ALA A 48 -10.41 -5.24 1.13
N ALA A 49 -9.33 -5.09 0.34
CA ALA A 49 -8.53 -6.20 -0.16
C ALA A 49 -7.84 -6.97 0.98
N LEU A 50 -7.41 -6.25 2.01
CA LEU A 50 -6.89 -6.82 3.25
C LEU A 50 -7.99 -7.38 4.16
N GLY A 51 -9.27 -7.41 3.74
CA GLY A 51 -10.40 -7.92 4.51
C GLY A 51 -10.65 -7.20 5.85
N ILE A 52 -10.26 -5.92 5.94
CA ILE A 52 -10.48 -5.07 7.12
C ILE A 52 -11.90 -4.50 7.02
N THR A 53 -12.81 -5.04 7.82
CA THR A 53 -14.19 -4.55 7.92
C THR A 53 -14.33 -3.47 8.98
N SER A 54 -15.33 -2.60 8.86
CA SER A 54 -15.59 -1.47 9.77
C SER A 54 -15.74 -1.86 11.24
N SER A 55 -16.09 -3.11 11.55
CA SER A 55 -16.14 -3.63 12.92
C SER A 55 -14.74 -3.84 13.55
N ARG A 56 -13.69 -3.93 12.74
CA ARG A 56 -12.28 -4.03 13.15
C ARG A 56 -11.50 -2.73 13.01
N GLU A 57 -12.11 -1.64 12.56
CA GLU A 57 -11.39 -0.36 12.46
C GLU A 57 -10.94 0.18 13.83
N ASN A 58 -11.56 -0.28 14.92
CA ASN A 58 -11.20 0.08 16.29
C ASN A 58 -10.39 -1.01 17.03
N SER A 59 -10.05 -2.13 16.38
CA SER A 59 -9.13 -3.10 17.00
C SER A 59 -7.70 -2.61 16.80
N PHE A 60 -6.97 -2.40 17.90
CA PHE A 60 -5.54 -2.04 17.93
C PHE A 60 -4.60 -3.12 17.35
N GLU A 61 -5.15 -4.16 16.72
CA GLU A 61 -4.38 -5.22 16.09
C GLU A 61 -3.86 -4.71 14.74
N SER A 62 -2.56 -4.45 14.68
CA SER A 62 -1.90 -4.09 13.43
C SER A 62 -1.95 -5.29 12.49
N ILE A 63 -2.62 -5.14 11.36
CA ILE A 63 -2.62 -6.16 10.31
C ILE A 63 -1.33 -5.96 9.51
N TRP A 64 -0.41 -6.91 9.63
CA TRP A 64 0.82 -6.92 8.85
C TRP A 64 0.53 -7.36 7.42
N PHE A 65 1.09 -6.64 6.46
CA PHE A 65 0.79 -6.91 5.06
C PHE A 65 1.89 -6.45 4.11
N GLU A 66 1.81 -7.00 2.90
CA GLU A 66 2.46 -6.52 1.70
C GLU A 66 1.41 -6.28 0.62
N ALA A 67 1.54 -5.17 -0.10
CA ALA A 67 0.66 -4.80 -1.21
C ALA A 67 1.51 -4.44 -2.42
N LEU A 68 1.13 -4.98 -3.58
CA LEU A 68 1.72 -4.62 -4.87
C LEU A 68 0.79 -3.62 -5.56
N ILE A 69 1.34 -2.48 -5.97
CA ILE A 69 0.64 -1.49 -6.78
C ILE A 69 1.31 -1.36 -8.14
N ARG A 70 0.49 -1.07 -9.15
CA ARG A 70 0.94 -0.71 -10.50
C ARG A 70 0.70 0.78 -10.71
N SER A 71 1.73 1.48 -11.17
CA SER A 71 1.67 2.86 -11.63
C SER A 71 1.76 2.89 -13.16
N ARG A 72 0.91 3.68 -13.80
CA ARG A 72 0.96 3.90 -15.25
C ARG A 72 1.10 5.38 -15.56
N THR A 73 2.21 5.73 -16.20
CA THR A 73 2.43 7.06 -16.78
C THR A 73 1.90 7.07 -18.20
N VAL A 74 0.91 7.93 -18.45
CA VAL A 74 0.31 8.17 -19.77
C VAL A 74 0.70 9.57 -20.20
N ALA A 75 1.20 9.71 -21.44
CA ALA A 75 1.68 10.99 -21.97
C ALA A 75 0.59 12.07 -21.86
N GLY A 76 0.79 13.04 -20.96
CA GLY A 76 -0.11 14.19 -20.75
C GLY A 76 -1.24 13.99 -19.73
N ALA A 77 -1.35 12.82 -19.07
CA ALA A 77 -2.38 12.55 -18.06
C ALA A 77 -1.76 12.18 -16.70
N PRO A 78 -2.47 12.42 -15.57
CA PRO A 78 -1.96 12.07 -14.25
C PRO A 78 -1.64 10.58 -14.12
N ASN A 79 -0.55 10.27 -13.43
CA ASN A 79 -0.16 8.90 -13.11
C ASN A 79 -1.32 8.19 -12.39
N SER A 80 -1.87 7.15 -13.01
CA SER A 80 -2.89 6.31 -12.36
C SER A 80 -2.20 5.21 -11.57
N THR A 81 -2.66 4.99 -10.34
CA THR A 81 -2.18 3.91 -9.47
C THR A 81 -3.31 2.93 -9.23
N THR A 82 -3.00 1.63 -9.29
CA THR A 82 -3.98 0.55 -9.08
C THR A 82 -3.40 -0.49 -8.16
N LEU A 83 -4.21 -0.98 -7.22
CA LEU A 83 -3.86 -2.13 -6.38
C LEU A 83 -3.89 -3.40 -7.24
N VAL A 84 -2.79 -4.16 -7.23
CA VAL A 84 -2.64 -5.38 -8.04
C VAL A 84 -2.86 -6.62 -7.19
N ALA A 85 -2.23 -6.67 -6.01
CA ALA A 85 -2.31 -7.80 -5.10
C ALA A 85 -2.06 -7.35 -3.66
N VAL A 86 -2.55 -8.16 -2.71
CA VAL A 86 -2.23 -8.03 -1.29
C VAL A 86 -1.93 -9.40 -0.70
N ARG A 87 -1.05 -9.42 0.29
CA ARG A 87 -0.73 -10.57 1.12
C ARG A 87 -0.76 -10.13 2.58
N ARG A 88 -1.48 -10.87 3.42
CA ARG A 88 -1.38 -10.75 4.88
C ARG A 88 -0.14 -11.52 5.35
N ILE A 89 0.49 -11.02 6.39
CA ILE A 89 1.64 -11.64 7.04
C ILE A 89 1.20 -12.04 8.44
N ASP A 90 1.16 -13.35 8.67
CA ASP A 90 0.81 -13.98 9.94
C ASP A 90 2.07 -14.45 10.67
#